data_AF-A0A258SFJ2-F1
#
_entry.id   AF-A0A258SFJ2-F1
#
_cell.length_a   1.000
_cell.length_b   1.000
_cell.length_c   1.000
_cell.angle_alpha   90.00
_cell.angle_beta   90.00
_cell.angle_gamma   90.00
#
_symmetry.space_group_name_H-M   'P 1'
#
loop_
_entity.id
_entity.type
_entity.pdbx_description
1 polymer ?
#
loop_
_entity_poly.entity_id
_entity_poly.type
_entity_poly.pdbx_seq_one_letter_code
_entity_poly.pdbx_strand_id
1 'polypeptide(L)' 'MEIVTADWDQWASATFVGARHQITLAAPLNPAIERWLGGLADAEFAISGHLVADLAISATRKSAGRVEADLEILTVETR' A
#
# COMPACT_ATOMS: atom_id res chain seq x y z
N MET A 1 10.62 -4.79 9.52
CA MET A 1 9.35 -4.51 8.84
C MET A 1 8.86 -5.84 8.29
N GLU A 2 7.58 -6.14 8.46
CA GLU A 2 6.96 -7.39 8.04
C GLU A 2 5.55 -7.12 7.49
N ILE A 3 5.07 -8.01 6.63
CA ILE A 3 3.70 -8.03 6.15
C ILE A 3 2.91 -8.91 7.12
N VAL A 4 1.88 -8.35 7.76
CA VAL A 4 0.99 -9.06 8.69
C VAL A 4 -0.11 -9.77 7.93
N THR A 5 -0.73 -9.06 7.00
CA THR A 5 -1.74 -9.58 6.06
C THR A 5 -1.51 -8.95 4.70
N ALA A 6 -1.84 -9.70 3.66
CA ALA A 6 -1.91 -9.20 2.30
C ALA A 6 -3.01 -9.98 1.59
N ASP A 7 -3.96 -9.24 1.03
CA ASP A 7 -5.03 -9.78 0.21
C ASP A 7 -5.25 -8.86 -1.00
N TRP A 8 -5.91 -9.39 -2.02
CA TRP A 8 -6.27 -8.63 -3.20
C TRP A 8 -7.47 -9.24 -3.91
N ASP A 9 -8.24 -8.37 -4.55
CA ASP A 9 -9.34 -8.75 -5.41
C ASP A 9 -9.17 -8.16 -6.80
N GLN A 10 -9.71 -8.88 -7.80
CA GLN A 10 -9.87 -8.34 -9.14
C GLN A 10 -10.76 -7.09 -9.09
N TRP A 11 -10.35 -6.06 -9.83
CA TRP A 11 -11.07 -4.80 -9.93
C TRP A 11 -11.15 -4.35 -11.38
N ALA A 12 -12.28 -3.77 -11.75
CA ALA A 12 -12.44 -3.13 -13.05
C ALA A 12 -13.37 -1.92 -12.95
N SER A 13 -13.19 -0.99 -13.87
CA SER A 13 -14.07 0.14 -14.14
C SER A 13 -14.47 0.16 -15.61
N ALA A 14 -15.14 1.23 -16.07
CA ALA A 14 -15.48 1.38 -17.48
C ALA A 14 -14.26 1.50 -18.41
N THR A 15 -13.09 1.90 -17.90
CA THR A 15 -11.90 2.23 -18.72
C THR A 15 -10.65 1.45 -18.32
N PHE A 16 -10.61 0.88 -17.11
CA PHE A 16 -9.44 0.19 -16.59
C PHE A 16 -9.80 -1.16 -15.98
N VAL A 17 -8.86 -2.10 -16.07
CA VAL A 17 -8.87 -3.40 -15.40
C VAL A 17 -7.60 -3.50 -14.56
N GLY A 18 -7.68 -4.17 -13.42
CA GLY A 18 -6.54 -4.47 -12.58
C GLY A 18 -6.95 -5.10 -11.26
N ALA A 19 -6.38 -4.62 -10.16
CA ALA A 19 -6.59 -5.19 -8.84
C ALA A 19 -6.56 -4.14 -7.74
N ARG A 20 -7.35 -4.37 -6.70
CA ARG A 20 -7.30 -3.63 -5.43
C ARG A 20 -6.64 -4.52 -4.38
N HIS A 21 -5.58 -4.01 -3.76
CA HIS A 21 -4.79 -4.72 -2.77
C HIS A 21 -5.00 -4.09 -1.40
N GLN A 22 -5.05 -4.94 -0.37
CA GLN A 22 -5.17 -4.56 1.03
C GLN A 22 -4.03 -5.22 1.80
N ILE A 23 -3.11 -4.42 2.33
CA ILE A 23 -1.89 -4.91 2.98
C ILE A 23 -1.75 -4.27 4.35
N THR A 24 -1.58 -5.07 5.40
CA THR A 24 -1.17 -4.57 6.71
C THR A 24 0.31 -4.79 6.91
N LEU A 25 1.05 -3.71 7.15
CA LEU A 25 2.48 -3.73 7.48
C LEU A 25 2.67 -3.52 8.97
N ALA A 26 3.65 -4.19 9.56
CA ALA A 26 4.12 -3.90 10.92
C ALA A 26 5.62 -3.63 10.94
N ALA A 27 6.03 -2.65 11.74
CA ALA A 27 7.43 -2.29 11.92
C ALA A 27 7.70 -1.71 13.32
N PRO A 28 8.96 -1.68 13.77
CA PRO A 28 9.36 -0.90 14.93
C PRO A 28 9.03 0.58 14.71
N LEU A 29 8.51 1.25 15.74
CA LEU A 29 8.23 2.68 15.69
C LEU A 29 9.56 3.45 15.79
N ASN A 30 9.95 4.09 14.69
CA ASN A 30 11.09 5.00 14.64
C ASN A 30 10.89 6.07 13.55
N PRO A 31 11.64 7.19 13.59
CA PRO A 31 11.45 8.29 12.65
C PRO A 31 11.64 7.92 11.18
N ALA A 32 12.49 6.93 10.88
CA ALA A 32 12.71 6.49 9.50
C ALA A 32 11.48 5.76 8.95
N ILE A 33 10.82 4.93 9.76
CA ILE A 33 9.56 4.26 9.39
C ILE A 33 8.43 5.28 9.22
N GLU A 34 8.33 6.26 10.11
CA GLU A 34 7.30 7.32 9.99
C GLU A 34 7.49 8.13 8.71
N ARG A 35 8.73 8.51 8.39
CA ARG A 35 9.06 9.19 7.13
C ARG A 35 8.77 8.33 5.91
N TRP A 36 9.10 7.03 5.98
CA TRP A 36 8.86 6.10 4.89
C TRP A 36 7.36 5.93 4.62
N LEU A 37 6.55 5.68 5.66
CA LEU A 37 5.08 5.61 5.56
C LEU A 37 4.51 6.92 5.00
N GLY A 38 4.95 8.06 5.51
CA GLY A 38 4.48 9.37 5.06
C GLY A 38 4.82 9.70 3.59
N GLY A 39 5.76 8.99 2.97
CA GLY A 39 6.12 9.19 1.56
C GLY A 39 5.51 8.18 0.60
N LEU A 40 4.78 7.16 1.09
CA LEU A 40 4.27 6.08 0.23
C LEU A 40 3.21 6.55 -0.77
N ALA A 41 2.33 7.46 -0.37
CA ALA A 41 1.25 7.94 -1.23
C ALA A 41 1.76 8.73 -2.45
N ASP A 42 2.92 9.37 -2.32
CA ASP A 42 3.55 10.15 -3.38
C ASP A 42 4.66 9.38 -4.13
N ALA A 43 4.90 8.12 -3.75
CA ALA A 43 5.96 7.32 -4.33
C ALA A 43 5.56 6.80 -5.72
N GLU A 44 6.49 6.86 -6.67
CA GLU A 44 6.33 6.22 -7.97
C GLU A 44 6.77 4.75 -7.90
N PHE A 45 5.91 3.86 -8.38
CA PHE A 45 6.17 2.42 -8.39
C PHE A 45 6.30 1.91 -9.82
N ALA A 46 7.43 1.27 -10.13
CA ALA A 46 7.62 0.55 -11.37
C ALA A 46 7.19 -0.91 -11.20
N ILE A 47 6.01 -1.27 -11.70
CA ILE A 47 5.51 -2.65 -11.72
C ILE A 47 5.35 -3.08 -13.18
N SER A 48 5.96 -4.20 -13.57
CA SER A 48 5.88 -4.65 -14.96
C SER A 48 4.43 -4.95 -15.35
N GLY A 49 3.97 -4.34 -16.45
CA GLY A 49 2.62 -4.53 -16.98
C GLY A 49 1.51 -3.88 -16.14
N HIS A 50 1.84 -3.12 -15.09
CA HIS A 50 0.85 -2.48 -14.23
C HIS A 50 1.31 -1.09 -13.78
N LEU A 51 0.35 -0.19 -13.60
CA LEU A 51 0.54 1.11 -12.97
C LEU A 51 -0.15 1.11 -11.61
N VAL A 52 0.51 1.62 -10.57
CA VAL A 52 -0.15 1.98 -9.32
C VAL A 52 -0.92 3.27 -9.55
N ALA A 53 -2.23 3.14 -9.71
CA ALA A 53 -3.12 4.27 -9.97
C ALA A 53 -3.43 5.06 -8.69
N ASP A 54 -3.44 4.38 -7.55
CA ASP A 54 -3.65 4.99 -6.23
C ASP A 54 -2.97 4.14 -5.14
N LEU A 55 -2.48 4.80 -4.10
CA LEU A 55 -1.98 4.18 -2.88
C LEU A 55 -2.29 5.09 -1.70
N ALA A 56 -3.06 4.56 -0.76
CA ALA A 56 -3.38 5.26 0.48
C ALA A 56 -3.00 4.42 1.70
N ILE A 57 -2.59 5.09 2.76
CA ILE A 57 -2.56 4.49 4.10
C ILE A 57 -3.92 4.79 4.74
N SER A 58 -4.78 3.78 4.83
CA SER A 58 -6.15 3.92 5.34
C SER A 58 -6.21 3.99 6.87
N ALA A 59 -5.22 3.39 7.55
CA ALA A 59 -5.08 3.49 9.00
C ALA A 59 -3.62 3.35 9.46
N THR A 60 -3.28 4.02 10.56
CA THR A 60 -2.04 3.77 11.29
C THR A 60 -2.33 3.59 12.78
N ARG A 61 -1.79 2.53 13.39
CA ARG A 61 -1.91 2.22 14.81
C ARG A 61 -0.51 2.16 15.42
N LYS A 62 -0.28 2.87 16.52
CA LYS A 62 1.01 2.85 17.24
C LYS A 62 0.79 2.25 18.63
N SER A 63 1.53 1.20 18.97
CA SER A 63 1.45 0.55 20.28
C SER A 63 2.77 -0.12 20.65
N ALA A 64 3.15 -0.07 21.93
CA ALA A 64 4.32 -0.79 22.47
C ALA A 64 5.62 -0.66 21.64
N GLY A 65 5.92 0.53 21.11
CA GLY A 65 7.12 0.75 20.28
C GLY A 65 7.05 0.15 18.87
N ARG A 66 5.85 -0.20 18.40
CA ARG A 66 5.56 -0.68 17.04
C ARG A 66 4.53 0.21 16.36
N VAL A 67 4.56 0.21 15.04
CA VAL A 67 3.53 0.80 14.18
C VAL A 67 2.99 -0.29 13.26
N GLU A 68 1.68 -0.33 13.15
CA GLU A 68 0.95 -1.05 12.11
C GLU A 68 0.30 -0.04 11.18
N ALA A 69 0.37 -0.29 9.87
CA ALA A 69 -0.26 0.54 8.86
C ALA A 69 -1.05 -0.34 7.90
N ASP A 70 -2.29 0.06 7.63
CA ASP A 70 -3.13 -0.57 6.61
C ASP A 70 -3.02 0.23 5.32
N LEU A 71 -2.69 -0.44 4.23
CA LEU A 71 -2.49 0.13 2.91
C LEU A 71 -3.60 -0.37 2.00
N GLU A 72 -4.17 0.55 1.23
CA GLU A 72 -5.05 0.26 0.10
C GLU A 72 -4.35 0.71 -1.18
N ILE A 73 -4.16 -0.20 -2.12
CA ILE A 73 -3.42 0.06 -3.36
C ILE A 73 -4.29 -0.33 -4.54
N LEU A 74 -4.43 0.55 -5.51
CA LEU A 74 -5.09 0.28 -6.78
C LEU A 74 -4.05 0.14 -7.87
N THR A 75 -4.09 -0.98 -8.58
CA THR A 75 -3.28 -1.22 -9.77
C THR A 75 -4.16 -1.36 -10.99
N VAL A 76 -3.68 -0.86 -12.12
CA VAL A 76 -4.31 -1.02 -13.44
C VAL A 76 -3.31 -1.62 -14.43
N GLU A 77 -3.78 -2.50 -15.31
CA GLU A 77 -2.96 -3.12 -16.35
C GLU A 77 -2.51 -2.09 -17.39
N THR A 78 -1.23 -2.12 -17.75
CA THR A 78 -0.68 -1.31 -18.85
C THR A 78 -0.59 -2.19 -20.10
N ARG A 79 -1.25 -1.75 -21.18
CA ARG A 79 -1.24 -2.43 -22.49
C ARG A 79 0.11 -2.40 -23.18
#